data_AF-A0A173T9N7-F1
#
_entry.id   AF-A0A173T9N7-F1
#
_cell.length_a   1.000
_cell.length_b   1.000
_cell.length_c   1.000
_cell.angle_alpha   90.00
_cell.angle_beta   90.00
_cell.angle_gamma   90.00
#
_symmetry.space_group_name_H-M   'P 1'
#
loop_
_entity.id
_entity.type
_entity.pdbx_description
1 polymer ?
#
loop_
_entity_poly.entity_id
_entity_poly.type
_entity_poly.pdbx_seq_one_letter_code
_entity_poly.pdbx_strand_id
1 'polypeptide(L)'
;MSEIKCSNENPTKLEKYLFKMYGLYPIYKHDDSRTYAPIHVDHDDTYPLSVEIDEEDIEWDEKIVFAISSGVVWLNSFYDADTLSLIIDLMKELDEKHYEDD
;
A
#
# COMPACT_ATOMS: atom_id res chain seq x y z
N MET A 1 10.65 -6.76 -19.95
CA MET A 1 9.65 -6.51 -18.91
C MET A 1 10.25 -5.46 -18.00
N SER A 2 9.47 -4.47 -17.59
CA SER A 2 9.92 -3.43 -16.66
C SER A 2 9.71 -3.96 -15.25
N GLU A 3 10.78 -4.02 -14.47
CA GLU A 3 10.71 -4.35 -13.05
C GLU A 3 10.67 -3.05 -12.23
N ILE A 4 9.86 -3.03 -11.18
CA ILE A 4 9.83 -1.96 -10.20
C ILE A 4 10.41 -2.49 -8.89
N LYS A 5 11.32 -1.72 -8.31
CA LYS A 5 11.84 -1.97 -6.97
C LYS A 5 11.07 -1.15 -5.94
N CYS A 6 10.38 -1.83 -5.03
CA CYS A 6 9.57 -1.23 -3.98
C CYS A 6 10.16 -1.57 -2.61
N SER A 7 10.06 -0.65 -1.64
CA SER A 7 10.47 -0.91 -0.26
C SER A 7 9.54 -0.29 0.79
N ASN A 8 9.36 -1.02 1.89
CA ASN A 8 8.71 -0.55 3.10
C ASN A 8 9.47 -1.04 4.32
N GLU A 9 10.42 -0.24 4.79
CA GLU A 9 11.35 -0.61 5.86
C GLU A 9 10.70 -0.60 7.26
N ASN A 10 9.69 0.26 7.45
CA ASN A 10 8.97 0.41 8.71
C ASN A 10 7.46 0.19 8.51
N PRO A 11 7.02 -1.03 8.11
CA PRO A 11 5.63 -1.29 7.82
C PRO A 11 4.78 -1.28 9.09
N THR A 12 3.60 -0.66 9.01
CA THR A 12 2.63 -0.68 10.11
C THR A 12 2.05 -2.09 10.31
N LYS A 13 1.34 -2.30 11.42
CA LYS A 13 0.64 -3.58 11.63
C LYS A 13 -0.46 -3.79 10.58
N LEU A 14 -1.15 -2.71 10.20
CA LEU A 14 -2.21 -2.78 9.22
C LEU A 14 -1.68 -2.99 7.80
N GLU A 15 -0.54 -2.39 7.43
CA GLU A 15 0.13 -2.68 6.15
C GLU A 15 0.48 -4.17 6.05
N LYS A 16 1.01 -4.77 7.12
CA LYS A 16 1.28 -6.22 7.15
C LYS A 16 0.02 -7.07 6.99
N TYR A 17 -1.06 -6.66 7.64
CA TYR A 17 -2.34 -7.36 7.57
C TYR A 17 -2.96 -7.27 6.17
N LEU A 18 -3.01 -6.07 5.60
CA LEU A 18 -3.56 -5.82 4.26
C LEU A 18 -2.74 -6.53 3.17
N PHE A 19 -1.42 -6.55 3.31
CA PHE A 19 -0.58 -7.35 2.43
C PHE A 19 -0.91 -8.83 2.51
N LYS A 20 -1.03 -9.39 3.72
CA LYS A 20 -1.35 -10.81 3.92
C LYS A 20 -2.71 -11.20 3.33
N MET A 21 -3.70 -10.32 3.45
CA MET A 21 -5.07 -10.62 3.05
C MET A 21 -5.35 -10.31 1.57
N TYR A 22 -4.72 -9.27 1.03
CA TYR A 22 -5.07 -8.69 -0.27
C TYR A 22 -3.86 -8.44 -1.18
N GLY A 23 -2.65 -8.82 -0.77
CA GLY A 23 -1.42 -8.50 -1.52
C GLY A 23 -1.10 -7.01 -1.55
N LEU A 24 -1.82 -6.16 -0.81
CA LEU A 24 -1.69 -4.71 -0.90
C LEU A 24 -0.33 -4.23 -0.40
N TYR A 25 0.47 -3.67 -1.30
CA TYR A 25 1.85 -3.22 -1.02
C TYR A 25 2.10 -1.81 -1.56
N PRO A 26 2.90 -0.97 -0.88
CA PRO A 26 3.24 0.36 -1.39
C PRO A 26 4.18 0.26 -2.60
N ILE A 27 3.71 0.74 -3.75
CA ILE A 27 4.45 0.75 -5.02
C ILE A 27 5.24 2.04 -5.19
N TYR A 28 4.61 3.18 -4.90
CA TYR A 28 5.25 4.49 -4.97
C TYR A 28 5.09 5.25 -3.66
N LYS A 29 6.18 5.86 -3.21
CA LYS A 29 6.22 6.73 -2.03
C LYS A 29 6.82 8.07 -2.44
N HIS A 30 6.03 9.12 -2.26
CA HIS A 30 6.44 10.51 -2.39
C HIS A 30 6.18 11.20 -1.05
N ASP A 31 6.75 12.38 -0.87
CA ASP A 31 6.66 13.12 0.40
C ASP A 31 5.22 13.40 0.81
N ASP A 32 4.32 13.60 -0.15
CA ASP A 32 2.92 13.97 0.07
C ASP A 32 1.91 12.87 -0.29
N SER A 33 2.38 11.72 -0.80
CA SER A 33 1.50 10.70 -1.32
C SER A 33 2.09 9.30 -1.29
N ARG A 34 1.22 8.30 -1.11
CA ARG A 34 1.56 6.89 -1.17
C ARG A 34 0.60 6.16 -2.08
N THR A 35 1.14 5.43 -3.04
CA THR A 35 0.37 4.56 -3.94
C THR A 35 0.55 3.11 -3.51
N TYR A 36 -0.55 2.43 -3.26
CA TYR A 36 -0.60 1.01 -2.97
C TYR A 36 -1.31 0.27 -4.10
N ALA A 37 -0.91 -0.97 -4.36
CA ALA A 37 -1.62 -1.87 -5.25
C ALA A 37 -1.44 -3.32 -4.77
N PRO A 38 -2.38 -4.23 -5.07
CA PRO A 38 -2.15 -5.66 -4.92
C PRO A 38 -0.97 -6.11 -5.78
N ILE A 39 -0.10 -6.94 -5.21
CA ILE A 39 1.02 -7.55 -5.91
C ILE A 39 0.97 -9.08 -5.75
N HIS A 40 1.30 -9.80 -6.81
CA HIS A 40 1.33 -11.26 -6.82
C HIS A 40 2.76 -11.75 -6.78
N VAL A 41 3.21 -12.14 -5.61
CA VAL A 41 4.63 -12.44 -5.38
C VAL A 41 4.75 -13.63 -4.43
N ASP A 42 5.64 -14.57 -4.76
CA ASP A 42 5.82 -15.82 -4.01
C ASP A 42 6.46 -15.53 -2.64
N HIS A 43 5.66 -15.45 -1.59
CA HIS A 43 6.15 -15.16 -0.24
C HIS A 43 5.53 -16.10 0.79
N ASP A 44 6.39 -16.76 1.57
CA ASP A 44 6.01 -17.60 2.70
C ASP A 44 5.48 -16.72 3.86
N ASP A 45 4.20 -16.34 3.81
CA ASP A 45 3.39 -15.75 4.90
C ASP A 45 3.96 -14.48 5.59
N THR A 46 5.09 -13.95 5.11
CA THR A 46 5.89 -12.92 5.76
C THR A 46 5.90 -11.66 4.91
N TYR A 47 5.68 -10.50 5.54
CA TYR A 47 5.73 -9.22 4.86
C TYR A 47 7.16 -8.89 4.40
N PRO A 48 7.41 -8.70 3.11
CA PRO A 48 8.72 -8.36 2.59
C PRO A 48 9.02 -6.88 2.85
N LEU A 49 10.24 -6.53 3.26
CA LEU A 49 10.62 -5.12 3.43
C LEU A 49 11.03 -4.47 2.11
N SER A 50 11.40 -5.27 1.11
CA SER A 50 11.66 -4.83 -0.25
C SER A 50 11.38 -5.98 -1.22
N VAL A 51 10.87 -5.63 -2.39
CA VAL A 51 10.52 -6.56 -3.46
C VAL A 51 10.89 -5.94 -4.81
N GLU A 52 11.33 -6.78 -5.73
CA GLU A 52 11.43 -6.46 -7.16
C GLU A 52 10.27 -7.21 -7.83
N ILE A 53 9.44 -6.48 -8.56
CA ILE A 53 8.17 -6.97 -9.10
C ILE A 53 8.12 -6.60 -10.57
N ASP A 54 7.75 -7.55 -11.42
CA ASP A 54 7.42 -7.24 -12.81
C ASP A 54 6.14 -6.39 -12.86
N GLU A 55 6.13 -5.36 -13.70
CA GLU A 55 4.97 -4.45 -13.80
C GLU A 55 3.65 -5.15 -14.15
N GLU A 56 3.72 -6.32 -14.77
CA GLU A 56 2.56 -7.16 -15.11
C GLU A 56 1.97 -7.92 -13.92
N ASP A 57 2.73 -8.09 -12.83
CA ASP A 57 2.30 -8.76 -11.59
C ASP A 57 1.67 -7.78 -10.58
N ILE A 58 1.48 -6.52 -10.99
CA ILE A 58 0.85 -5.47 -10.19
C ILE A 58 -0.57 -5.23 -10.70
N GLU A 59 -1.56 -5.32 -9.82
CA GLU A 59 -2.95 -5.03 -10.16
C GLU A 59 -3.23 -3.52 -10.15
N TRP A 60 -2.78 -2.83 -11.20
CA TRP A 60 -2.93 -1.37 -11.33
C TRP A 60 -4.37 -0.87 -11.32
N ASP A 61 -5.31 -1.71 -11.77
CA ASP A 61 -6.74 -1.39 -11.75
C ASP A 61 -7.28 -1.29 -10.32
N GLU A 62 -6.65 -1.96 -9.36
CA GLU A 62 -6.98 -1.94 -7.94
C GLU A 62 -6.08 -1.01 -7.12
N LYS A 63 -5.40 -0.07 -7.76
CA LYS A 63 -4.54 0.86 -6.99
C LYS A 63 -5.35 1.78 -6.07
N ILE A 64 -4.71 2.14 -4.97
CA ILE A 64 -5.17 3.10 -3.97
C ILE A 64 -4.12 4.18 -3.83
N VAL A 65 -4.52 5.45 -3.89
CA VAL A 65 -3.61 6.59 -3.69
C VAL A 65 -4.04 7.36 -2.46
N PHE A 66 -3.18 7.39 -1.45
CA PHE A 66 -3.33 8.23 -0.27
C PHE A 66 -2.59 9.55 -0.52
N ALA A 67 -3.33 10.66 -0.59
CA ALA A 67 -2.76 12.01 -0.63
C ALA A 67 -2.68 12.55 0.80
N ILE A 68 -1.55 12.30 1.47
CA ILE A 68 -1.33 12.54 2.91
C ILE A 68 -1.61 14.01 3.24
N SER A 69 -1.08 14.94 2.45
CA SER A 69 -1.22 16.39 2.65
C SER A 69 -2.67 16.92 2.66
N SER A 70 -3.60 16.17 2.07
CA SER A 70 -5.01 16.57 1.92
C SER A 70 -5.99 15.66 2.66
N GLY A 71 -5.51 14.54 3.20
CA GLY A 71 -6.36 13.49 3.77
C GLY A 71 -7.33 12.85 2.76
N VAL A 72 -7.05 12.94 1.45
CA VAL A 72 -7.89 12.37 0.40
C VAL A 72 -7.37 11.00 0.01
N VAL A 73 -8.28 10.03 -0.16
CA VAL A 73 -7.99 8.70 -0.69
C VAL A 73 -8.67 8.52 -2.04
N TRP A 74 -7.90 8.15 -3.05
CA TRP A 74 -8.40 7.85 -4.39
C TRP A 74 -8.43 6.34 -4.58
N LEU A 75 -9.60 5.82 -4.94
CA LEU A 75 -9.84 4.40 -5.19
C LEU A 75 -10.09 4.21 -6.68
N ASN A 76 -9.37 3.29 -7.32
CA ASN A 76 -9.52 3.00 -8.74
C ASN A 76 -10.46 1.83 -9.04
N SER A 77 -10.91 1.12 -7.98
CA SER A 77 -11.84 -0.01 -8.05
C SER A 77 -12.93 0.11 -6.98
N PHE A 78 -13.90 -0.80 -7.04
CA PHE A 78 -14.93 -0.94 -6.01
C PHE A 78 -14.44 -1.84 -4.89
N TYR A 79 -14.60 -1.36 -3.66
CA TYR A 79 -14.25 -2.09 -2.45
C TYR A 79 -15.50 -2.33 -1.61
N ASP A 80 -15.57 -3.50 -0.97
CA ASP A 80 -16.62 -3.77 0.02
C ASP A 80 -16.44 -2.93 1.29
N ALA A 81 -17.48 -2.92 2.13
CA ALA A 81 -17.50 -2.08 3.33
C ALA A 81 -16.38 -2.42 4.33
N ASP A 82 -16.01 -3.70 4.44
CA ASP A 82 -14.99 -4.15 5.37
C ASP A 82 -13.60 -3.68 4.91
N THR A 83 -13.32 -3.82 3.61
CA THR A 83 -12.07 -3.36 2.99
C THR A 83 -11.97 -1.84 3.04
N LEU A 84 -13.07 -1.12 2.78
CA LEU A 84 -13.12 0.33 2.94
C LEU A 84 -12.81 0.78 4.38
N SER A 85 -13.31 0.06 5.38
CA SER A 85 -13.00 0.35 6.79
C SER A 85 -11.50 0.21 7.06
N LEU A 86 -10.87 -0.85 6.55
CA LEU A 86 -9.42 -1.06 6.70
C LEU A 86 -8.60 0.00 5.96
N ILE A 87 -9.04 0.45 4.79
CA ILE A 87 -8.39 1.55 4.04
C ILE A 87 -8.44 2.85 4.84
N ILE A 88 -9.59 3.15 5.48
CA ILE A 88 -9.74 4.33 6.34
C ILE A 88 -8.81 4.26 7.55
N ASP A 89 -8.68 3.09 8.18
CA ASP A 89 -7.78 2.92 9.31
C ASP A 89 -6.31 2.99 8.88
N LEU A 90 -5.96 2.49 7.70
CA LEU A 90 -4.62 2.64 7.13
C LEU A 90 -4.30 4.12 6.90
N MET A 91 -5.24 4.91 6.37
CA MET A 91 -5.05 6.35 6.21
C MET A 91 -4.70 7.04 7.53
N LYS A 92 -5.37 6.67 8.64
CA LYS A 92 -5.09 7.24 9.96
C LYS A 92 -3.70 6.85 10.47
N GLU A 93 -3.32 5.58 10.36
CA GLU A 93 -1.97 5.14 10.76
C GLU A 93 -0.88 5.84 9.94
N LEU A 94 -1.13 6.11 8.66
CA LEU A 94 -0.21 6.83 7.79
C LEU A 94 -0.08 8.32 8.14
N ASP A 95 -1.19 8.97 8.50
CA ASP A 95 -1.21 10.36 8.96
C ASP A 95 -0.46 10.51 10.30
N GLU A 96 -0.73 9.63 11.27
CA GLU A 96 0.00 9.59 12.56
C GLU A 96 1.51 9.46 12.36
N LYS A 97 1.93 8.54 11.48
CA LYS A 97 3.35 8.32 11.18
C LYS A 97 4.01 9.53 10.51
N HIS A 98 3.27 10.29 9.69
CA HIS A 98 3.82 11.48 9.04
C HIS A 98 4.25 12.53 10.07
N TYR A 99 3.50 12.71 11.15
CA TYR A 99 3.84 13.64 12.24
C TYR A 99 4.95 13.14 13.17
N GLU A 100 5.32 11.86 13.14
CA GLU A 100 6.47 11.33 13.91
C GLU A 100 7.81 11.54 13.19
N ASP A 101 7.77 11.69 11.86
CA ASP A 101 8.95 11.87 11.01
C ASP A 101 9.32 13.37 10.79
N ASP A 102 8.49 14.32 11.26
CA ASP A 102 8.67 15.79 11.23
C ASP A 102 9.27 16.38 12.53
#